data_AF-A0A964AGL8-F1
#
_entry.id   AF-A0A964AGL8-F1
#
_cell.length_a   1.000
_cell.length_b   1.000
_cell.length_c   1.000
_cell.angle_alpha   90.00
_cell.angle_beta   90.00
_cell.angle_gamma   90.00
#
_symmetry.space_group_name_H-M   'P 1'
#
loop_
_entity.id
_entity.type
_entity.pdbx_description
1 polymer ?
#
loop_
_entity_poly.entity_id
_entity_poly.type
_entity_poly.pdbx_seq_one_letter_code
_entity_poly.pdbx_strand_id
1 'polypeptide(L)'
;MVKILLLLACGRSGPPPALTAPVSATLRSEGIVGALQIDPPDCRIGIWGPAFATGGDSLVGCEATREEGDVWLYFPLRSGAGEGQAAARLEAQTLVLPLGARSGEFERRLTMEKPPLGAEDRAAAAARSAEAMASAQEGWAAGRFRLMDGERLVGELSLPATAPAEIAVYDASWLTPQVTVAEAAQDGPDIVVRFPVTPSFHGELGMLRINRLTRQVVVPLGPEPTPDDRQLRLDFGAVEEAERQAARDRALMEAGRREQEVSVAVAQRIAAEATAAGACSKESTTWASWGLALQGYRVELADGDGGCVVSLEPELIQHGRRLSARVDPSGVLEETLHPVW
;
A
#
# COMPACT_ATOMS: atom_id res chain seq x y z
N MET A 1 -18.29 -20.72 1.68
CA MET A 1 -18.86 -19.35 1.68
C MET A 1 -18.71 -18.80 3.09
N VAL A 2 -17.67 -18.02 3.33
CA VAL A 2 -17.38 -17.42 4.65
C VAL A 2 -18.15 -16.11 4.73
N LYS A 3 -19.04 -15.96 5.72
CA LYS A 3 -19.68 -14.68 6.04
C LYS A 3 -18.62 -13.81 6.74
N ILE A 4 -18.24 -12.71 6.11
CA ILE A 4 -17.25 -11.76 6.62
C ILE A 4 -17.99 -10.73 7.48
N LEU A 5 -17.65 -10.67 8.77
CA LEU A 5 -18.15 -9.67 9.70
C LEU A 5 -17.07 -8.59 9.85
N LEU A 6 -17.33 -7.38 9.37
CA LEU A 6 -16.47 -6.22 9.58
C LEU A 6 -16.83 -5.56 10.91
N LEU A 7 -15.91 -5.57 11.88
CA LEU A 7 -15.98 -4.78 13.10
C LEU A 7 -14.64 -4.07 13.27
N LEU A 8 -14.66 -2.74 13.12
CA LEU A 8 -13.53 -1.86 13.43
C LEU A 8 -14.08 -0.76 14.34
N ALA A 9 -13.57 -0.71 15.57
CA ALA A 9 -13.90 0.34 16.54
C ALA A 9 -12.79 1.40 16.54
N CYS A 10 -13.14 2.69 16.51
CA CYS A 10 -12.22 3.81 16.79
C CYS A 10 -12.97 5.10 17.20
N GLY A 11 -12.52 5.70 18.32
CA GLY A 11 -12.03 7.09 18.40
C GLY A 11 -13.01 8.26 18.20
N ARG A 12 -13.40 8.89 19.33
CA ARG A 12 -14.40 9.98 19.49
C ARG A 12 -14.16 11.25 18.67
N SER A 13 -15.24 11.72 18.02
CA SER A 13 -15.42 13.14 17.64
C SER A 13 -16.87 13.59 17.91
N GLY A 14 -17.09 14.24 19.07
CA GLY A 14 -18.34 14.93 19.44
C GLY A 14 -19.57 14.03 19.61
N PRO A 15 -20.60 14.42 20.40
CA PRO A 15 -21.86 13.70 20.42
C PRO A 15 -22.57 13.91 19.06
N PRO A 16 -22.87 12.86 18.28
CA PRO A 16 -23.63 13.04 17.06
C PRO A 16 -25.08 13.39 17.40
N PRO A 17 -25.79 14.06 16.48
CA PRO A 17 -27.21 14.32 16.66
C PRO A 17 -27.95 12.99 16.86
N ALA A 18 -28.87 12.96 17.81
CA ALA A 18 -29.79 11.84 17.91
C ALA A 18 -30.56 11.75 16.59
N LEU A 19 -30.50 10.59 15.90
CA LEU A 19 -31.47 10.22 14.86
C LEU A 19 -32.89 10.18 15.45
N THR A 20 -33.47 11.35 15.70
CA THR A 20 -34.83 11.53 16.23
C THR A 20 -35.80 11.98 15.16
N ALA A 21 -35.30 12.29 13.96
CA ALA A 21 -36.09 12.69 12.81
C ALA A 21 -35.78 11.78 11.61
N PRO A 22 -36.78 11.49 10.76
CA PRO A 22 -36.57 10.78 9.51
C PRO A 22 -35.52 11.48 8.64
N VAL A 23 -34.58 10.70 8.13
CA VAL A 23 -33.55 11.14 7.20
C VAL A 23 -33.88 10.56 5.83
N SER A 24 -33.95 11.42 4.82
CA SER A 24 -33.90 10.98 3.43
C SER A 24 -32.99 11.90 2.64
N ALA A 25 -31.93 11.33 2.06
CA ALA A 25 -30.88 12.09 1.41
C ALA A 25 -30.29 11.35 0.21
N THR A 26 -29.79 12.13 -0.74
CA THR A 26 -28.81 11.68 -1.73
C THR A 26 -27.42 11.68 -1.07
N LEU A 27 -26.62 10.67 -1.37
CA LEU A 27 -25.22 10.58 -0.93
C LEU A 27 -24.30 10.89 -2.12
N ARG A 28 -23.36 11.81 -1.98
CA ARG A 28 -22.41 12.16 -3.05
C ARG A 28 -20.96 12.14 -2.60
N SER A 29 -20.13 11.52 -3.41
CA SER A 29 -18.67 11.64 -3.38
C SER A 29 -18.15 11.51 -4.81
N GLU A 30 -16.85 11.73 -5.02
CA GLU A 30 -16.25 11.55 -6.34
C GLU A 30 -16.46 10.12 -6.84
N GLY A 31 -17.14 9.98 -7.98
CA GLY A 31 -17.45 8.69 -8.60
C GLY A 31 -18.45 7.81 -7.84
N ILE A 32 -19.00 8.26 -6.71
CA ILE A 32 -19.96 7.49 -5.90
C ILE A 32 -21.26 8.27 -5.72
N VAL A 33 -22.37 7.61 -6.04
CA VAL A 33 -23.72 8.12 -5.80
C VAL A 33 -24.44 7.14 -4.89
N GLY A 34 -25.25 7.64 -3.97
CA GLY A 34 -26.08 6.79 -3.12
C GLY A 34 -27.36 7.45 -2.68
N ALA A 35 -28.16 6.70 -1.94
CA ALA A 35 -29.35 7.18 -1.26
C ALA A 35 -29.41 6.57 0.13
N LEU A 36 -29.83 7.35 1.11
CA LEU A 36 -30.03 6.93 2.49
C LEU A 36 -31.46 7.28 2.92
N GLN A 37 -32.13 6.33 3.54
CA GLN A 37 -33.41 6.50 4.20
C GLN A 37 -33.33 5.89 5.60
N ILE A 38 -33.55 6.71 6.62
CA ILE A 38 -33.64 6.26 8.01
C ILE A 38 -34.95 6.78 8.56
N ASP A 39 -35.89 5.89 8.84
CA ASP A 39 -37.16 6.17 9.51
C ASP A 39 -37.35 5.12 10.62
N PRO A 40 -36.85 5.38 11.85
CA PRO A 40 -36.71 4.33 12.86
C PRO A 40 -38.01 3.54 13.10
N PRO A 41 -37.96 2.20 13.07
CA PRO A 41 -36.77 1.34 13.09
C PRO A 41 -36.16 1.04 11.72
N ASP A 42 -36.77 1.50 10.62
CA ASP A 42 -36.36 1.15 9.26
C ASP A 42 -35.12 1.94 8.81
N CYS A 43 -34.15 1.21 8.24
CA CYS A 43 -32.97 1.77 7.60
C CYS A 43 -32.84 1.14 6.22
N ARG A 44 -32.73 1.98 5.19
CA ARG A 44 -32.50 1.58 3.81
C ARG A 44 -31.37 2.39 3.20
N ILE A 45 -30.50 1.72 2.45
CA ILE A 45 -29.36 2.36 1.81
C ILE A 45 -29.13 1.82 0.41
N GLY A 46 -28.68 2.68 -0.49
CA GLY A 46 -28.19 2.32 -1.80
C GLY A 46 -26.88 3.05 -2.05
N ILE A 47 -25.83 2.35 -2.45
CA ILE A 47 -24.54 2.94 -2.80
C ILE A 47 -24.10 2.33 -4.12
N TRP A 48 -23.67 3.18 -5.06
CA TRP A 48 -23.23 2.80 -6.39
C TRP A 48 -21.94 3.56 -6.71
N GLY A 49 -20.83 2.83 -6.68
CA GLY A 49 -19.51 3.30 -7.11
C GLY A 49 -18.93 2.41 -8.21
N PRO A 50 -17.76 2.76 -8.77
CA PRO A 50 -17.13 1.99 -9.84
C PRO A 50 -16.63 0.61 -9.37
N ALA A 51 -16.28 0.49 -8.08
CA ALA A 51 -15.67 -0.72 -7.52
C ALA A 51 -16.64 -1.57 -6.68
N PHE A 52 -17.74 -0.97 -6.23
CA PHE A 52 -18.67 -1.60 -5.31
C PHE A 52 -20.08 -1.01 -5.42
N ALA A 53 -21.08 -1.80 -5.06
CA ALA A 53 -22.45 -1.36 -4.91
C ALA A 53 -23.24 -2.20 -3.91
N THR A 54 -24.35 -1.66 -3.42
CA THR A 54 -25.38 -2.44 -2.70
C THR A 54 -26.18 -3.38 -3.63
N GLY A 55 -25.99 -3.24 -4.95
CA GLY A 55 -26.64 -4.04 -5.99
C GLY A 55 -28.03 -3.51 -6.37
N GLY A 56 -28.45 -3.75 -7.63
CA GLY A 56 -29.74 -3.29 -8.16
C GLY A 56 -29.94 -1.76 -8.08
N ASP A 57 -31.13 -1.29 -8.41
CA ASP A 57 -31.56 0.12 -8.29
C ASP A 57 -32.36 0.41 -7.01
N SER A 58 -32.64 -0.64 -6.25
CA SER A 58 -33.43 -0.63 -5.03
C SER A 58 -32.56 -0.42 -3.80
N LEU A 59 -33.12 0.20 -2.76
CA LEU A 59 -32.42 0.36 -1.49
C LEU A 59 -32.49 -0.97 -0.70
N VAL A 60 -31.35 -1.40 -0.17
CA VAL A 60 -31.24 -2.60 0.66
C VAL A 60 -31.45 -2.24 2.14
N GLY A 61 -31.85 -3.23 2.95
CA GLY A 61 -31.93 -3.04 4.39
C GLY A 61 -30.56 -2.78 5.00
N CYS A 62 -30.49 -1.85 5.95
CA CYS A 62 -29.34 -1.66 6.84
C CYS A 62 -29.74 -1.88 8.30
N GLU A 63 -28.77 -2.24 9.12
CA GLU A 63 -28.88 -2.22 10.58
C GLU A 63 -28.17 -0.96 11.10
N ALA A 64 -28.85 -0.17 11.92
CA ALA A 64 -28.27 1.01 12.56
C ALA A 64 -27.98 0.73 14.04
N THR A 65 -26.71 0.71 14.44
CA THR A 65 -26.29 0.57 15.84
C THR A 65 -25.72 1.89 16.36
N ARG A 66 -25.77 2.06 17.69
CA ARG A 66 -25.04 3.14 18.36
C ARG A 66 -23.91 2.54 19.17
N GLU A 67 -22.68 2.95 18.88
CA GLU A 67 -21.48 2.46 19.53
C GLU A 67 -20.62 3.65 19.93
N GLU A 68 -20.30 3.76 21.22
CA GLU A 68 -19.41 4.81 21.77
C GLU A 68 -19.82 6.27 21.47
N GLY A 69 -21.07 6.48 21.10
CA GLY A 69 -21.61 7.78 20.69
C GLY A 69 -21.92 7.83 19.21
N ASP A 70 -21.19 7.11 18.36
CA ASP A 70 -21.34 7.11 16.91
C ASP A 70 -22.51 6.25 16.44
N VAL A 71 -23.08 6.59 15.27
CA VAL A 71 -24.08 5.76 14.60
C VAL A 71 -23.40 4.99 13.47
N TRP A 72 -23.46 3.67 13.53
CA TRP A 72 -22.94 2.76 12.51
C TRP A 72 -24.06 2.13 11.73
N LEU A 73 -23.91 2.10 10.41
CA LEU A 73 -24.82 1.45 9.47
C LEU A 73 -24.13 0.22 8.89
N TYR A 74 -24.74 -0.95 9.05
CA TYR A 74 -24.26 -2.20 8.46
C TYR A 74 -25.18 -2.65 7.34
N PHE A 75 -24.63 -2.99 6.18
CA PHE A 75 -25.41 -3.33 4.98
C PHE A 75 -24.65 -4.27 4.03
N PRO A 76 -25.35 -5.03 3.17
CA PRO A 76 -24.69 -5.86 2.17
C PRO A 76 -24.03 -4.99 1.10
N LEU A 77 -22.84 -5.41 0.67
CA LEU A 77 -22.07 -4.77 -0.40
C LEU A 77 -21.54 -5.83 -1.37
N ARG A 78 -21.59 -5.52 -2.66
CA ARG A 78 -21.04 -6.32 -3.76
C ARG A 78 -19.89 -5.55 -4.37
N SER A 79 -18.85 -6.25 -4.78
CA SER A 79 -17.68 -5.68 -5.44
C SER A 79 -17.18 -6.59 -6.56
N GLY A 80 -16.17 -6.14 -7.29
CA GLY A 80 -15.42 -6.99 -8.21
C GLY A 80 -14.86 -8.24 -7.53
N ALA A 81 -14.46 -8.14 -6.26
CA ALA A 81 -13.84 -9.22 -5.53
C ALA A 81 -14.86 -10.19 -4.88
N GLY A 82 -16.16 -9.93 -5.01
CA GLY A 82 -17.24 -10.74 -4.44
C GLY A 82 -18.20 -9.96 -3.54
N GLU A 83 -19.03 -10.71 -2.81
CA GLU A 83 -20.04 -10.18 -1.90
C GLU A 83 -19.53 -10.13 -0.45
N GLY A 84 -20.00 -9.16 0.32
CA GLY A 84 -19.64 -8.96 1.72
C GLY A 84 -20.63 -8.07 2.46
N GLN A 85 -20.27 -7.71 3.69
CA GLN A 85 -20.97 -6.75 4.52
C GLN A 85 -20.10 -5.51 4.67
N ALA A 86 -20.66 -4.33 4.52
CA ALA A 86 -19.99 -3.06 4.77
C ALA A 86 -20.50 -2.43 6.06
N ALA A 87 -19.66 -1.59 6.66
CA ALA A 87 -20.01 -0.70 7.74
C ALA A 87 -19.79 0.75 7.27
N ALA A 88 -20.64 1.66 7.71
CA ALA A 88 -20.47 3.09 7.47
C ALA A 88 -20.83 3.89 8.72
N ARG A 89 -20.02 4.89 9.04
CA ARG A 89 -20.26 5.79 10.17
C ARG A 89 -21.04 7.02 9.71
N LEU A 90 -22.11 7.36 10.42
CA LEU A 90 -22.88 8.56 10.16
C LEU A 90 -22.38 9.71 11.04
N GLU A 91 -21.79 10.72 10.41
CA GLU A 91 -21.23 11.93 11.03
C GLU A 91 -22.03 13.17 10.58
N ALA A 92 -23.05 13.54 11.34
CA ALA A 92 -23.93 14.67 11.03
C ALA A 92 -24.54 14.60 9.62
N GLN A 93 -23.95 15.30 8.63
CA GLN A 93 -24.39 15.31 7.22
C GLN A 93 -23.43 14.55 6.29
N THR A 94 -22.54 13.71 6.84
CA THR A 94 -21.60 12.90 6.08
C THR A 94 -21.75 11.44 6.45
N LEU A 95 -21.77 10.56 5.46
CA LEU A 95 -21.60 9.13 5.65
C LEU A 95 -20.16 8.76 5.31
N VAL A 96 -19.45 8.17 6.27
CA VAL A 96 -18.06 7.75 6.13
C VAL A 96 -18.00 6.24 5.92
N LEU A 97 -17.48 5.81 4.78
CA LEU A 97 -17.19 4.41 4.50
C LEU A 97 -15.69 4.15 4.73
N PRO A 98 -15.30 3.47 5.82
CA PRO A 98 -13.94 2.96 5.96
C PRO A 98 -13.75 1.80 5.00
N LEU A 99 -12.97 2.03 3.93
CA LEU A 99 -12.70 0.99 2.94
C LEU A 99 -11.40 0.23 3.21
N GLY A 100 -10.48 0.74 4.04
CA GLY A 100 -9.25 0.07 4.46
C GLY A 100 -9.37 -0.54 5.85
N ALA A 101 -8.44 -1.43 6.22
CA ALA A 101 -8.43 -2.01 7.57
C ALA A 101 -7.79 -1.07 8.62
N ARG A 102 -6.91 -0.16 8.18
CA ARG A 102 -6.30 0.84 9.04
C ARG A 102 -7.15 2.11 9.07
N SER A 103 -7.33 2.69 10.27
CA SER A 103 -8.13 3.91 10.44
C SER A 103 -7.60 5.07 9.59
N GLY A 104 -8.47 5.83 8.93
CA GLY A 104 -8.07 6.92 8.03
C GLY A 104 -7.61 6.46 6.65
N GLU A 105 -7.33 5.17 6.45
CA GLU A 105 -6.87 4.63 5.18
C GLU A 105 -8.04 4.28 4.25
N PHE A 106 -8.01 4.81 3.03
CA PHE A 106 -9.02 4.60 1.98
C PHE A 106 -10.45 5.01 2.35
N GLU A 107 -10.63 5.91 3.31
CA GLU A 107 -11.96 6.40 3.66
C GLU A 107 -12.65 7.12 2.50
N ARG A 108 -13.97 6.91 2.39
CA ARG A 108 -14.84 7.68 1.49
C ARG A 108 -15.85 8.44 2.30
N ARG A 109 -15.86 9.76 2.13
CA ARG A 109 -16.81 10.68 2.77
C ARG A 109 -17.87 11.05 1.75
N LEU A 110 -19.11 10.66 2.02
CA LEU A 110 -20.26 10.94 1.16
C LEU A 110 -21.10 12.01 1.83
N THR A 111 -21.23 13.16 1.17
CA THR A 111 -22.06 14.26 1.64
C THR A 111 -23.53 13.92 1.43
N MET A 112 -24.35 14.19 2.45
CA MET A 112 -25.79 14.04 2.41
C MET A 112 -26.44 15.31 1.84
N GLU A 113 -27.16 15.17 0.74
CA GLU A 113 -27.80 16.26 0.01
C GLU A 113 -29.31 16.04 -0.10
N LYS A 114 -30.06 17.14 -0.19
CA LYS A 114 -31.48 17.15 -0.56
C LYS A 114 -31.63 17.66 -2.00
N PRO A 115 -32.63 17.18 -2.76
CA PRO A 115 -33.64 16.17 -2.42
C PRO A 115 -33.09 14.72 -2.47
N PRO A 116 -33.87 13.72 -1.99
CA PRO A 116 -33.53 12.31 -2.13
C PRO A 116 -33.40 11.88 -3.60
N LEU A 117 -32.52 10.90 -3.84
CA LEU A 117 -32.21 10.42 -5.18
C LEU A 117 -33.43 9.74 -5.82
N GLY A 118 -33.84 10.20 -7.00
CA GLY A 118 -34.98 9.68 -7.76
C GLY A 118 -34.76 8.24 -8.25
N ALA A 119 -35.85 7.55 -8.60
CA ALA A 119 -35.77 6.17 -9.07
C ALA A 119 -34.98 6.02 -10.39
N GLU A 120 -35.15 6.96 -11.32
CA GLU A 120 -34.42 6.99 -12.58
C GLU A 120 -32.92 7.17 -12.36
N ASP A 121 -32.52 8.10 -11.48
CA ASP A 121 -31.11 8.33 -11.14
C ASP A 121 -30.48 7.10 -10.45
N ARG A 122 -31.24 6.42 -9.57
CA ARG A 122 -30.79 5.17 -8.95
C ARG A 122 -30.58 4.07 -9.99
N ALA A 123 -31.50 3.90 -10.93
CA ALA A 123 -31.37 2.92 -12.00
C ALA A 123 -30.16 3.22 -12.88
N ALA A 124 -29.94 4.49 -13.23
CA ALA A 124 -28.78 4.90 -14.01
C ALA A 124 -27.45 4.68 -13.25
N ALA A 125 -27.40 4.98 -11.95
CA ALA A 125 -26.23 4.73 -11.12
C ALA A 125 -25.94 3.24 -10.95
N ALA A 126 -26.98 2.43 -10.74
CA ALA A 126 -26.90 0.97 -10.65
C ALA A 126 -26.36 0.34 -11.93
N ALA A 127 -26.86 0.76 -13.10
CA ALA A 127 -26.40 0.27 -14.39
C ALA A 127 -24.91 0.56 -14.62
N ARG A 128 -24.47 1.81 -14.41
CA ARG A 128 -23.05 2.20 -14.55
C ARG A 128 -22.14 1.43 -13.59
N SER A 129 -22.58 1.25 -12.35
CA SER A 129 -21.81 0.50 -11.35
C SER A 129 -21.72 -0.99 -11.70
N ALA A 130 -22.82 -1.59 -12.18
CA ALA A 130 -22.82 -2.98 -12.62
C ALA A 130 -21.87 -3.22 -13.80
N GLU A 131 -21.85 -2.31 -14.79
CA GLU A 131 -20.92 -2.35 -15.91
C GLU A 131 -19.45 -2.25 -15.44
N ALA A 132 -19.15 -1.28 -14.57
CA ALA A 132 -17.79 -1.11 -14.03
C ALA A 132 -17.32 -2.32 -13.20
N MET A 133 -18.22 -2.91 -12.41
CA MET A 133 -17.90 -4.09 -11.59
C MET A 133 -17.72 -5.37 -12.40
N ALA A 134 -18.36 -5.52 -13.57
CA ALA A 134 -18.25 -6.73 -14.38
C ALA A 134 -16.80 -7.00 -14.82
N SER A 135 -16.11 -5.96 -15.32
CA SER A 135 -14.68 -6.07 -15.66
C SER A 135 -13.81 -6.38 -14.43
N ALA A 136 -14.15 -5.81 -13.27
CA ALA A 136 -13.45 -6.11 -12.04
C ALA A 136 -13.65 -7.56 -11.57
N GLN A 137 -14.84 -8.13 -11.76
CA GLN A 137 -15.14 -9.53 -11.44
C GLN A 137 -14.31 -10.48 -12.28
N GLU A 138 -14.23 -10.24 -13.59
CA GLU A 138 -13.39 -11.03 -14.50
C GLU A 138 -11.91 -10.95 -14.11
N GLY A 139 -11.42 -9.74 -13.79
CA GLY A 139 -10.04 -9.54 -13.36
C GLY A 139 -9.69 -10.24 -12.05
N TRP A 140 -10.56 -10.14 -11.04
CA TRP A 140 -10.39 -10.86 -9.77
C TRP A 140 -10.49 -12.38 -9.94
N ALA A 141 -11.39 -12.86 -10.81
CA ALA A 141 -11.51 -14.29 -11.11
C ALA A 141 -10.27 -14.85 -11.83
N ALA A 142 -9.64 -14.06 -12.71
CA ALA A 142 -8.38 -14.43 -13.34
C ALA A 142 -7.22 -14.50 -12.33
N GLY A 143 -7.28 -13.72 -11.24
CA GLY A 143 -6.34 -13.79 -10.13
C GLY A 143 -4.90 -13.45 -10.52
N ARG A 144 -4.70 -12.66 -11.57
CA ARG A 144 -3.40 -12.21 -12.08
C ARG A 144 -3.39 -10.68 -12.16
N PHE A 145 -2.36 -10.08 -11.57
CA PHE A 145 -2.27 -8.65 -11.37
C PHE A 145 -0.88 -8.12 -11.68
N ARG A 146 -0.85 -6.88 -12.15
CA ARG A 146 0.32 -6.07 -12.41
C ARG A 146 0.43 -5.07 -11.27
N LEU A 147 1.58 -5.02 -10.59
CA LEU A 147 1.84 -4.07 -9.52
C LEU A 147 2.48 -2.82 -10.11
N MET A 148 1.78 -1.69 -10.01
CA MET A 148 2.12 -0.45 -10.70
C MET A 148 2.48 0.66 -9.72
N ASP A 149 3.53 1.41 -10.03
CA ASP A 149 3.93 2.66 -9.41
C ASP A 149 3.71 3.80 -10.42
N GLY A 150 2.56 4.45 -10.33
CA GLY A 150 2.03 5.27 -11.43
C GLY A 150 1.80 4.43 -12.68
N GLU A 151 2.56 4.71 -13.74
CA GLU A 151 2.56 3.96 -15.01
C GLU A 151 3.69 2.92 -15.09
N ARG A 152 4.55 2.85 -14.08
CA ARG A 152 5.72 1.96 -14.07
C ARG A 152 5.34 0.61 -13.48
N LEU A 153 5.59 -0.47 -14.21
CA LEU A 153 5.53 -1.82 -13.65
C LEU A 153 6.65 -2.00 -12.61
N VAL A 154 6.27 -2.38 -11.39
CA VAL A 154 7.18 -2.68 -10.27
C VAL A 154 6.97 -4.07 -9.68
N GLY A 155 6.13 -4.89 -10.30
CA GLY A 155 5.94 -6.27 -9.89
C GLY A 155 4.74 -6.95 -10.54
N GLU A 156 4.55 -8.20 -10.20
CA GLU A 156 3.38 -9.00 -10.57
C GLU A 156 2.91 -9.80 -9.36
N LEU A 157 1.62 -10.05 -9.30
CA LEU A 157 0.99 -10.76 -8.20
C LEU A 157 -0.04 -11.74 -8.75
N SER A 158 -0.09 -12.93 -8.18
CA SER A 158 -1.19 -13.87 -8.37
C SER A 158 -1.88 -14.17 -7.05
N LEU A 159 -3.20 -14.03 -7.05
CA LEU A 159 -4.08 -14.35 -5.93
C LEU A 159 -5.15 -15.35 -6.37
N PRO A 160 -4.78 -16.58 -6.73
CA PRO A 160 -5.76 -17.59 -7.14
C PRO A 160 -6.62 -18.03 -5.94
N ALA A 161 -7.88 -18.38 -6.19
CA ALA A 161 -8.81 -18.78 -5.12
C ALA A 161 -8.43 -20.09 -4.40
N THR A 162 -7.66 -20.96 -5.05
CA THR A 162 -7.39 -22.34 -4.59
C THR A 162 -5.91 -22.68 -4.50
N ALA A 163 -5.01 -21.73 -4.72
CA ALA A 163 -3.57 -21.94 -4.66
C ALA A 163 -2.91 -20.84 -3.82
N PRO A 164 -1.67 -21.05 -3.34
CA PRO A 164 -0.92 -20.01 -2.65
C PRO A 164 -0.77 -18.75 -3.50
N ALA A 165 -0.65 -17.60 -2.84
CA ALA A 165 -0.31 -16.37 -3.52
C ALA A 165 1.11 -16.46 -4.08
N GLU A 166 1.32 -15.89 -5.26
CA GLU A 166 2.63 -15.79 -5.90
C GLU A 166 2.94 -14.32 -6.16
N ILE A 167 4.18 -13.90 -5.95
CA ILE A 167 4.58 -12.51 -6.19
C ILE A 167 5.97 -12.45 -6.80
N ALA A 168 6.18 -11.45 -7.65
CA ALA A 168 7.51 -10.95 -7.92
C ALA A 168 7.52 -9.41 -7.89
N VAL A 169 8.55 -8.82 -7.29
CA VAL A 169 8.74 -7.38 -7.17
C VAL A 169 10.02 -6.99 -7.90
N TYR A 170 9.92 -5.92 -8.68
CA TYR A 170 10.94 -5.35 -9.56
C TYR A 170 11.11 -3.87 -9.24
N ASP A 171 11.58 -3.58 -8.05
CA ASP A 171 11.77 -2.21 -7.59
C ASP A 171 13.21 -1.97 -7.11
N ALA A 172 13.64 -0.71 -7.08
CA ALA A 172 14.99 -0.36 -6.66
C ALA A 172 15.22 -0.55 -5.15
N SER A 173 14.15 -0.58 -4.35
CA SER A 173 14.22 -0.85 -2.93
C SER A 173 14.08 -2.35 -2.63
N TRP A 174 13.29 -3.07 -3.44
CA TRP A 174 13.02 -4.49 -3.26
C TRP A 174 13.04 -5.23 -4.59
N LEU A 175 13.77 -6.32 -4.62
CA LEU A 175 13.79 -7.26 -5.74
C LEU A 175 13.49 -8.67 -5.24
N THR A 176 12.66 -9.38 -5.99
CA THR A 176 12.56 -10.84 -5.92
C THR A 176 13.25 -11.44 -7.15
N PRO A 177 14.29 -12.27 -6.99
CA PRO A 177 15.03 -12.84 -8.13
C PRO A 177 14.15 -13.67 -9.07
N GLN A 178 13.12 -14.29 -8.52
CA GLN A 178 12.14 -15.10 -9.22
C GLN A 178 10.77 -14.93 -8.57
N VAL A 179 9.72 -15.42 -9.25
CA VAL A 179 8.39 -15.52 -8.65
C VAL A 179 8.49 -16.40 -7.41
N THR A 180 8.03 -15.89 -6.28
CA THR A 180 8.07 -16.57 -4.99
C THR A 180 6.67 -16.77 -4.45
N VAL A 181 6.51 -17.83 -3.65
CA VAL A 181 5.28 -18.02 -2.88
C VAL A 181 5.23 -16.97 -1.77
N ALA A 182 4.07 -16.35 -1.62
CA ALA A 182 3.79 -15.35 -0.61
C ALA A 182 2.74 -15.86 0.38
N GLU A 183 2.88 -15.44 1.63
CA GLU A 183 1.83 -15.59 2.63
C GLU A 183 0.76 -14.52 2.36
N ALA A 184 -0.48 -14.93 2.19
CA ALA A 184 -1.61 -14.02 2.04
C ALA A 184 -2.62 -14.25 3.16
N ALA A 185 -2.93 -13.18 3.89
CA ALA A 185 -3.94 -13.19 4.95
C ALA A 185 -4.97 -12.09 4.70
N GLN A 186 -6.23 -12.35 5.06
CA GLN A 186 -7.26 -11.33 5.04
C GLN A 186 -7.19 -10.51 6.34
N ASP A 187 -7.25 -9.20 6.20
CA ASP A 187 -7.32 -8.25 7.31
C ASP A 187 -8.41 -7.23 6.96
N GLY A 188 -9.63 -7.51 7.42
CA GLY A 188 -10.83 -6.76 7.00
C GLY A 188 -10.98 -6.71 5.47
N PRO A 189 -11.06 -5.51 4.86
CA PRO A 189 -11.17 -5.35 3.41
C PRO A 189 -9.84 -5.50 2.65
N ASP A 190 -8.73 -5.64 3.36
CA ASP A 190 -7.39 -5.75 2.79
C ASP A 190 -6.92 -7.20 2.71
N ILE A 191 -6.02 -7.47 1.76
CA ILE A 191 -5.18 -8.67 1.74
C ILE A 191 -3.78 -8.24 2.12
N VAL A 192 -3.24 -8.81 3.20
CA VAL A 192 -1.85 -8.62 3.60
C VAL A 192 -1.03 -9.72 2.96
N VAL A 193 -0.11 -9.33 2.08
CA VAL A 193 0.81 -10.22 1.38
C VAL A 193 2.22 -10.04 1.96
N ARG A 194 2.81 -11.12 2.47
CA ARG A 194 4.18 -11.15 2.99
C ARG A 194 5.03 -12.11 2.19
N PHE A 195 6.26 -11.70 1.86
CA PHE A 195 7.10 -12.45 0.93
C PHE A 195 8.58 -12.17 1.18
N PRO A 196 9.48 -13.12 0.85
CA PRO A 196 10.91 -12.88 0.93
C PRO A 196 11.33 -11.82 -0.07
N VAL A 197 12.17 -10.87 0.35
CA VAL A 197 12.68 -9.77 -0.47
C VAL A 197 14.20 -9.70 -0.39
N THR A 198 14.81 -9.07 -1.41
CA THR A 198 16.20 -8.63 -1.35
C THR A 198 16.29 -7.11 -1.54
N PRO A 199 17.10 -6.38 -0.75
CA PRO A 199 17.92 -6.90 0.34
C PRO A 199 17.06 -7.36 1.54
N SER A 200 17.61 -8.29 2.32
CA SER A 200 17.09 -8.67 3.64
C SER A 200 18.27 -8.77 4.59
N PHE A 201 18.28 -7.94 5.64
CA PHE A 201 19.42 -7.85 6.56
C PHE A 201 19.26 -8.75 7.78
N HIS A 202 18.01 -9.02 8.18
CA HIS A 202 17.65 -9.78 9.38
C HIS A 202 16.58 -10.84 9.09
N GLY A 203 16.37 -11.20 7.82
CA GLY A 203 15.33 -12.14 7.42
C GLY A 203 13.94 -11.50 7.40
N GLU A 204 13.85 -10.17 7.37
CA GLU A 204 12.59 -9.47 7.22
C GLU A 204 11.91 -9.82 5.90
N LEU A 205 10.58 -9.93 5.97
CA LEU A 205 9.73 -10.11 4.80
C LEU A 205 9.26 -8.76 4.29
N GLY A 206 9.18 -8.62 2.98
CA GLY A 206 8.43 -7.54 2.36
C GLY A 206 6.95 -7.69 2.69
N MET A 207 6.24 -6.56 2.79
CA MET A 207 4.82 -6.55 3.09
C MET A 207 4.08 -5.60 2.16
N LEU A 208 3.02 -6.11 1.52
CA LEU A 208 2.04 -5.33 0.78
C LEU A 208 0.68 -5.45 1.47
N ARG A 209 -0.03 -4.33 1.61
CA ARG A 209 -1.44 -4.30 2.00
C ARG A 209 -2.26 -3.93 0.79
N ILE A 210 -3.13 -4.83 0.35
CA ILE A 210 -3.88 -4.70 -0.91
C ILE A 210 -5.34 -4.48 -0.57
N ASN A 211 -5.86 -3.29 -0.87
CA ASN A 211 -7.28 -3.04 -0.72
C ASN A 211 -8.06 -3.68 -1.87
N ARG A 212 -8.93 -4.65 -1.54
CA ARG A 212 -9.64 -5.42 -2.58
C ARG A 212 -10.65 -4.58 -3.37
N LEU A 213 -11.20 -3.54 -2.74
CA LEU A 213 -12.21 -2.68 -3.34
C LEU A 213 -11.55 -1.66 -4.27
N THR A 214 -10.56 -0.92 -3.78
CA THR A 214 -9.95 0.18 -4.55
C THR A 214 -8.81 -0.29 -5.45
N ARG A 215 -8.29 -1.52 -5.26
CA ARG A 215 -7.06 -2.03 -5.89
C ARG A 215 -5.82 -1.21 -5.57
N GLN A 216 -5.88 -0.35 -4.55
CA GLN A 216 -4.71 0.36 -4.05
C GLN A 216 -3.88 -0.60 -3.20
N VAL A 217 -2.57 -0.45 -3.31
CA VAL A 217 -1.60 -1.27 -2.58
C VAL A 217 -0.71 -0.35 -1.79
N VAL A 218 -0.51 -0.68 -0.52
CA VAL A 218 0.35 0.09 0.37
C VAL A 218 1.54 -0.75 0.78
N VAL A 219 2.71 -0.12 0.71
CA VAL A 219 3.92 -0.58 1.38
C VAL A 219 4.01 0.20 2.69
N PRO A 220 3.57 -0.39 3.82
CA PRO A 220 3.51 0.34 5.08
C PRO A 220 4.90 0.47 5.69
N LEU A 221 5.20 1.65 6.24
CA LEU A 221 6.39 1.87 7.07
C LEU A 221 6.18 1.45 8.53
N GLY A 222 4.91 1.36 8.96
CA GLY A 222 4.54 1.03 10.32
C GLY A 222 3.11 0.50 10.45
N PRO A 223 2.65 0.24 11.69
CA PRO A 223 1.30 -0.27 11.94
C PRO A 223 0.21 0.76 11.61
N GLU A 224 0.52 2.05 11.71
CA GLU A 224 -0.39 3.15 11.43
C GLU A 224 -0.12 3.74 10.03
N PRO A 225 -1.16 4.21 9.30
CA PRO A 225 -0.96 4.88 8.02
C PRO A 225 -0.16 6.17 8.19
N THR A 226 0.83 6.36 7.32
CA THR A 226 1.63 7.59 7.28
C THR A 226 1.65 8.17 5.86
N PRO A 227 1.88 9.49 5.69
CA PRO A 227 2.07 10.08 4.35
C PRO A 227 3.27 9.51 3.60
N ASP A 228 4.24 8.94 4.33
CA ASP A 228 5.44 8.34 3.78
C ASP A 228 5.23 6.87 3.36
N ASP A 229 4.08 6.27 3.68
CA ASP A 229 3.69 4.97 3.17
C ASP A 229 3.63 5.02 1.64
N ARG A 230 4.36 4.11 0.98
CA ARG A 230 4.40 4.11 -0.47
C ARG A 230 3.10 3.52 -1.03
N GLN A 231 2.47 4.27 -1.92
CA GLN A 231 1.23 3.91 -2.59
C GLN A 231 1.52 3.33 -3.98
N LEU A 232 0.93 2.19 -4.26
CA LEU A 232 0.99 1.43 -5.50
C LEU A 232 -0.45 1.09 -5.95
N ARG A 233 -0.59 0.53 -7.15
CA ARG A 233 -1.89 0.12 -7.71
C ARG A 233 -1.80 -1.27 -8.32
N LEU A 234 -2.88 -2.05 -8.20
CA LEU A 234 -3.06 -3.28 -8.96
C LEU A 234 -3.87 -3.02 -10.23
N ASP A 235 -3.26 -3.39 -11.35
CA ASP A 235 -3.98 -3.56 -12.60
C ASP A 235 -4.23 -5.03 -12.88
N PHE A 236 -5.35 -5.32 -13.52
CA PHE A 236 -5.67 -6.68 -13.94
C PHE A 236 -4.79 -7.08 -15.12
N GLY A 237 -4.38 -8.35 -15.15
CA GLY A 237 -3.66 -8.94 -16.27
C GLY A 237 -2.36 -9.60 -15.87
N ALA A 238 -1.83 -10.41 -16.78
CA ALA A 238 -0.52 -11.00 -16.65
C ALA A 238 0.58 -9.99 -17.04
N VAL A 239 1.80 -10.28 -16.59
CA VAL A 239 3.00 -9.61 -17.09
C VAL A 239 3.68 -10.52 -18.10
N GLU A 240 3.91 -9.98 -19.29
CA GLU A 240 4.64 -10.67 -20.36
C GLU A 240 6.14 -10.75 -20.03
N GLU A 241 6.82 -11.80 -20.49
CA GLU A 241 8.23 -12.06 -20.19
C GLU A 241 9.15 -10.88 -20.57
N ALA A 242 8.93 -10.28 -21.75
CA ALA A 242 9.73 -9.13 -22.19
C ALA A 242 9.57 -7.92 -21.27
N GLU A 243 8.37 -7.69 -20.76
CA GLU A 243 8.09 -6.58 -19.85
C GLU A 243 8.66 -6.86 -18.45
N ARG A 244 8.55 -8.11 -17.98
CA ARG A 244 9.16 -8.61 -16.75
C ARG A 244 10.66 -8.35 -16.77
N GLN A 245 11.35 -8.76 -17.83
CA GLN A 245 12.78 -8.57 -17.97
C GLN A 245 13.15 -7.08 -17.98
N ALA A 246 12.42 -6.26 -18.75
CA ALA A 246 12.66 -4.82 -18.79
C ALA A 246 12.45 -4.14 -17.43
N ALA A 247 11.46 -4.58 -16.63
CA ALA A 247 11.25 -4.06 -15.28
C ALA A 247 12.39 -4.45 -14.31
N ARG A 248 12.86 -5.71 -14.39
CA ARG A 248 14.01 -6.19 -13.60
C ARG A 248 15.29 -5.42 -13.91
N ASP A 249 15.63 -5.27 -15.19
CA ASP A 249 16.84 -4.57 -15.62
C ASP A 249 16.84 -3.12 -15.13
N ARG A 250 15.70 -2.46 -15.22
CA ARG A 250 15.50 -1.10 -14.72
C ARG A 250 15.67 -1.01 -13.21
N ALA A 251 15.07 -1.95 -12.46
CA ALA A 251 15.20 -2.01 -11.01
C ALA A 251 16.65 -2.20 -10.58
N LEU A 252 17.39 -3.10 -11.24
CA LEU A 252 18.81 -3.34 -10.99
C LEU A 252 19.68 -2.12 -11.30
N MET A 253 19.41 -1.43 -12.40
CA MET A 253 20.12 -0.20 -12.77
C MET A 253 19.87 0.91 -11.75
N GLU A 254 18.60 1.18 -11.43
CA GLU A 254 18.20 2.24 -10.51
C GLU A 254 18.69 1.95 -9.07
N ALA A 255 18.64 0.70 -8.62
CA ALA A 255 19.21 0.30 -7.34
C ALA A 255 20.71 0.56 -7.29
N GLY A 256 21.45 0.21 -8.35
CA GLY A 256 22.90 0.48 -8.42
C GLY A 256 23.22 1.96 -8.38
N ARG A 257 22.47 2.78 -9.12
CA ARG A 257 22.62 4.24 -9.10
C ARG A 257 22.38 4.82 -7.70
N ARG A 258 21.25 4.45 -7.05
CA ARG A 258 20.91 4.91 -5.69
C ARG A 258 21.93 4.45 -4.66
N GLU A 259 22.37 3.20 -4.76
CA GLU A 259 23.38 2.62 -3.90
C GLU A 259 24.70 3.40 -3.99
N GLN A 260 25.17 3.67 -5.22
CA GLN A 260 26.39 4.44 -5.45
C GLN A 260 26.27 5.85 -4.88
N GLU A 261 25.20 6.57 -5.23
CA GLU A 261 24.98 7.95 -4.77
C GLU A 261 24.95 8.04 -3.23
N VAL A 262 24.15 7.20 -2.57
CA VAL A 262 23.99 7.25 -1.12
C VAL A 262 25.25 6.77 -0.40
N SER A 263 25.79 5.61 -0.79
CA SER A 263 26.91 4.99 -0.08
C SER A 263 28.19 5.80 -0.22
N VAL A 264 28.47 6.33 -1.41
CA VAL A 264 29.63 7.22 -1.63
C VAL A 264 29.47 8.51 -0.85
N ALA A 265 28.30 9.18 -0.91
CA ALA A 265 28.09 10.43 -0.19
C ALA A 265 28.25 10.25 1.34
N VAL A 266 27.75 9.14 1.88
CA VAL A 266 27.92 8.78 3.29
C VAL A 266 29.39 8.51 3.61
N ALA A 267 30.10 7.72 2.78
CA ALA A 267 31.51 7.42 2.98
C ALA A 267 32.41 8.65 2.88
N GLN A 268 32.15 9.58 1.96
CA GLN A 268 32.86 10.86 1.87
C GLN A 268 32.68 11.70 3.13
N ARG A 269 31.44 11.79 3.65
CA ARG A 269 31.18 12.54 4.88
C ARG A 269 31.88 11.91 6.07
N ILE A 270 31.86 10.58 6.16
CA ILE A 270 32.62 9.84 7.17
C ILE A 270 34.12 10.13 7.06
N ALA A 271 34.69 10.05 5.86
CA ALA A 271 36.10 10.31 5.60
C ALA A 271 36.49 11.73 6.02
N ALA A 272 35.66 12.72 5.69
CA ALA A 272 35.87 14.12 6.05
C ALA A 272 35.79 14.35 7.56
N GLU A 273 34.80 13.78 8.24
CA GLU A 273 34.65 13.86 9.71
C GLU A 273 35.84 13.21 10.43
N ALA A 274 36.29 12.02 10.00
CA ALA A 274 37.44 11.34 10.57
C ALA A 274 38.77 12.10 10.34
N THR A 275 38.94 12.66 9.13
CA THR A 275 40.11 13.49 8.79
C THR A 275 40.17 14.74 9.66
N ALA A 276 39.03 15.41 9.85
CA ALA A 276 38.94 16.60 10.71
C ALA A 276 39.22 16.30 12.19
N ALA A 277 38.88 15.09 12.65
CA ALA A 277 39.19 14.62 13.99
C ALA A 277 40.67 14.21 14.17
N GLY A 278 41.44 14.08 13.07
CA GLY A 278 42.85 13.67 13.10
C GLY A 278 43.06 12.20 13.47
N ALA A 279 42.01 11.37 13.40
CA ALA A 279 42.07 9.96 13.73
C ALA A 279 41.16 9.15 12.80
N CYS A 280 41.74 8.27 12.00
CA CYS A 280 41.00 7.36 11.12
C CYS A 280 40.51 6.12 11.89
N SER A 281 39.64 6.33 12.89
CA SER A 281 39.07 5.26 13.71
C SER A 281 37.54 5.29 13.74
N LYS A 282 36.94 4.12 13.99
CA LYS A 282 35.47 3.93 14.09
C LYS A 282 34.86 4.41 15.41
N GLU A 283 35.68 4.91 16.35
CA GLU A 283 35.24 5.25 17.71
C GLU A 283 34.60 6.66 17.81
N SER A 284 34.40 7.34 16.68
CA SER A 284 33.72 8.64 16.67
C SER A 284 32.22 8.49 16.95
N THR A 285 31.67 9.44 17.71
CA THR A 285 30.28 9.43 18.20
C THR A 285 29.21 9.55 17.10
N THR A 286 29.58 9.85 15.86
CA THR A 286 28.64 9.98 14.73
C THR A 286 28.35 8.67 13.99
N TRP A 287 29.04 7.56 14.31
CA TRP A 287 28.87 6.28 13.60
C TRP A 287 27.45 5.71 13.64
N ALA A 288 26.76 5.87 14.77
CA ALA A 288 25.43 5.31 14.97
C ALA A 288 24.38 5.87 13.99
N SER A 289 24.50 7.14 13.57
CA SER A 289 23.57 7.73 12.60
C SER A 289 23.78 7.26 11.16
N TRP A 290 24.98 6.76 10.83
CA TRP A 290 25.33 6.27 9.49
C TRP A 290 25.01 4.79 9.30
N GLY A 291 24.89 4.05 10.40
CA GLY A 291 24.77 2.59 10.41
C GLY A 291 23.61 2.03 9.57
N LEU A 292 22.50 2.76 9.45
CA LEU A 292 21.36 2.31 8.61
C LEU A 292 21.68 2.40 7.11
N ALA A 293 22.31 3.48 6.65
CA ALA A 293 22.66 3.65 5.24
C ALA A 293 23.72 2.64 4.78
N LEU A 294 24.66 2.31 5.67
CA LEU A 294 25.73 1.34 5.43
C LEU A 294 25.42 -0.05 5.98
N GLN A 295 24.16 -0.35 6.33
CA GLN A 295 23.77 -1.67 6.80
C GLN A 295 24.07 -2.72 5.72
N GLY A 296 24.74 -3.82 6.11
CA GLY A 296 25.18 -4.86 5.19
C GLY A 296 26.50 -4.57 4.46
N TYR A 297 27.22 -3.50 4.84
CA TYR A 297 28.61 -3.29 4.45
C TYR A 297 29.57 -3.52 5.62
N ARG A 298 30.69 -4.15 5.31
CA ARG A 298 31.92 -4.00 6.07
C ARG A 298 32.53 -2.66 5.70
N VAL A 299 32.55 -1.77 6.67
CA VAL A 299 33.15 -0.44 6.55
C VAL A 299 34.50 -0.47 7.24
N GLU A 300 35.57 -0.03 6.59
CA GLU A 300 36.92 0.06 7.18
C GLU A 300 37.48 1.47 6.99
N LEU A 301 38.22 1.97 8.00
CA LEU A 301 38.89 3.27 7.93
C LEU A 301 40.39 3.03 8.00
N ALA A 302 41.12 3.73 7.14
CA ALA A 302 42.57 3.70 7.10
C ALA A 302 43.12 5.10 6.77
N ASP A 303 44.37 5.33 7.13
CA ASP A 303 45.11 6.50 6.66
C ASP A 303 45.38 6.39 5.15
N GLY A 304 45.26 7.49 4.43
CA GLY A 304 45.60 7.61 3.02
C GLY A 304 46.23 8.96 2.68
N ASP A 305 46.65 9.10 1.42
CA ASP A 305 47.25 10.32 0.91
C ASP A 305 46.20 11.43 0.86
N GLY A 306 46.20 12.32 1.86
CA GLY A 306 45.27 13.45 1.95
C GLY A 306 44.18 13.32 3.02
N GLY A 307 44.21 12.28 3.85
CA GLY A 307 43.29 12.13 4.98
C GLY A 307 42.87 10.68 5.22
N CYS A 308 41.74 10.49 5.87
CA CYS A 308 41.17 9.17 6.08
C CYS A 308 40.47 8.66 4.83
N VAL A 309 40.67 7.38 4.53
CA VAL A 309 39.97 6.65 3.47
C VAL A 309 38.99 5.67 4.09
N VAL A 310 37.76 5.67 3.58
CA VAL A 310 36.69 4.73 3.92
C VAL A 310 36.61 3.67 2.84
N SER A 311 36.78 2.42 3.22
CA SER A 311 36.52 1.27 2.35
C SER A 311 35.14 0.70 2.66
N LEU A 312 34.33 0.54 1.63
CA LEU A 312 33.02 -0.08 1.66
C LEU A 312 33.13 -1.42 0.95
N GLU A 313 32.79 -2.51 1.64
CA GLU A 313 32.71 -3.84 1.06
C GLU A 313 31.38 -4.49 1.45
N PRO A 314 30.54 -4.95 0.52
CA PRO A 314 29.27 -5.59 0.88
C PRO A 314 29.56 -6.90 1.62
N GLU A 315 28.94 -7.10 2.78
CA GLU A 315 29.09 -8.35 3.55
C GLU A 315 28.48 -9.54 2.81
N LEU A 316 27.42 -9.27 2.05
CA LEU A 316 26.77 -10.18 1.12
C LEU A 316 26.39 -9.40 -0.12
N ILE A 317 26.78 -9.90 -1.30
CA ILE A 317 26.37 -9.32 -2.58
C ILE A 317 24.88 -9.63 -2.78
N GLN A 318 24.05 -8.60 -2.78
CA GLN A 318 22.59 -8.70 -2.95
C GLN A 318 22.03 -7.45 -3.61
N HIS A 319 20.73 -7.43 -3.93
CA HIS A 319 20.08 -6.26 -4.50
C HIS A 319 20.30 -5.02 -3.61
N GLY A 320 20.79 -3.92 -4.21
CA GLY A 320 21.12 -2.68 -3.49
C GLY A 320 22.35 -2.74 -2.58
N ARG A 321 23.11 -3.85 -2.59
CA ARG A 321 24.38 -4.04 -1.86
C ARG A 321 25.39 -4.81 -2.71
N ARG A 322 26.02 -4.11 -3.65
CA ARG A 322 26.93 -4.61 -4.68
C ARG A 322 28.15 -3.71 -4.87
N LEU A 323 28.19 -2.54 -4.25
CA LEU A 323 29.26 -1.57 -4.39
C LEU A 323 30.42 -1.92 -3.46
N SER A 324 31.57 -2.25 -4.05
CA SER A 324 32.85 -2.11 -3.36
C SER A 324 33.46 -0.77 -3.74
N ALA A 325 33.86 0.04 -2.75
CA ALA A 325 34.43 1.35 -3.02
C ALA A 325 35.46 1.77 -1.98
N ARG A 326 36.46 2.54 -2.40
CA ARG A 326 37.37 3.28 -1.53
C ARG A 326 37.15 4.76 -1.76
N VAL A 327 36.87 5.50 -0.69
CA VAL A 327 36.37 6.86 -0.74
C VAL A 327 37.13 7.72 0.25
N ASP A 328 37.60 8.88 -0.19
CA ASP A 328 38.25 9.88 0.65
C ASP A 328 37.38 11.16 0.71
N PRO A 329 37.81 12.24 1.41
CA PRO A 329 37.03 13.47 1.48
C PRO A 329 36.83 14.16 0.13
N SER A 330 37.68 13.89 -0.86
CA SER A 330 37.66 14.50 -2.19
C SER A 330 36.79 13.73 -3.19
N GLY A 331 36.59 12.43 -3.00
CA GLY A 331 36.03 11.61 -4.06
C GLY A 331 36.09 10.10 -3.84
N VAL A 332 35.63 9.39 -4.87
CA VAL A 332 35.86 7.97 -5.05
C VAL A 332 37.28 7.77 -5.59
N LEU A 333 38.07 6.94 -4.92
CA LEU A 333 39.40 6.52 -5.36
C LEU A 333 39.32 5.28 -6.25
N GLU A 334 38.53 4.30 -5.82
CA GLU A 334 38.30 3.03 -6.50
C GLU A 334 36.84 2.63 -6.33
N GLU A 335 36.21 2.09 -7.39
CA GLU A 335 34.86 1.52 -7.30
C GLU A 335 34.71 0.27 -8.17
N THR A 336 33.85 -0.64 -7.71
CA THR A 336 33.43 -1.83 -8.43
C THR A 336 32.00 -2.16 -8.06
N LEU A 337 31.13 -2.34 -9.06
CA LEU A 337 29.75 -2.78 -8.86
C LEU A 337 29.61 -4.26 -9.24
N HIS A 338 29.38 -5.11 -8.24
CA HIS A 338 29.26 -6.55 -8.43
C HIS A 338 27.94 -6.94 -9.14
N PRO A 339 27.95 -7.99 -9.98
CA PRO A 339 26.71 -8.54 -10.54
C PRO A 339 25.89 -9.24 -9.44
N VAL A 340 24.56 -9.22 -9.58
CA VAL A 340 23.65 -10.05 -8.76
C VAL A 340 23.52 -11.40 -9.46
N TRP A 341 23.83 -12.48 -8.75
CA TRP A 341 23.68 -13.86 -9.22
C TRP A 341 22.32 -14.43 -8.85
#